data_AF-A0A4Z0PG04-F1
#
_entry.id   AF-A0A4Z0PG04-F1
#
_cell.length_a   1.000
_cell.length_b   1.000
_cell.length_c   1.000
_cell.angle_alpha   90.00
_cell.angle_beta   90.00
_cell.angle_gamma   90.00
#
_symmetry.space_group_name_H-M   'P 1'
#
loop_
_entity.id
_entity.type
_entity.pdbx_description
1 polymer ?
#
loop_
_entity_poly.entity_id
_entity_poly.type
_entity_poly.pdbx_seq_one_letter_code
_entity_poly.pdbx_strand_id
1 'polypeptide(L)' 'MNIFDHYRQRYEAAKDEEFTLQDFLTICRQDRSAYANAAERLLMAIGEPNMVDTAQEPRLSRL' A
#
# COMPACT_ATOMS: atom_id res chain seq x y z
N MET A 1 9.94 -15.39 -33.62
CA MET A 1 9.87 -15.03 -32.19
C MET A 1 11.19 -15.43 -31.56
N ASN A 2 12.08 -14.47 -31.36
CA ASN A 2 13.48 -14.75 -31.05
C ASN A 2 13.62 -14.99 -29.54
N ILE A 3 14.43 -15.96 -29.13
CA ILE A 3 14.67 -16.27 -27.70
C ILE A 3 15.15 -15.03 -26.91
N PHE A 4 15.82 -14.12 -27.60
CA PHE A 4 16.28 -12.84 -27.07
C PHE A 4 15.13 -11.89 -26.71
N ASP A 5 14.01 -11.91 -27.44
CA ASP A 5 12.85 -11.04 -27.17
C ASP A 5 12.19 -11.44 -25.84
N HIS A 6 12.02 -12.74 -25.60
CA HIS A 6 11.47 -13.28 -24.35
C HIS A 6 12.37 -13.00 -23.14
N TYR A 7 13.69 -13.14 -23.30
CA TYR A 7 14.65 -12.83 -22.24
C TYR A 7 14.60 -11.34 -21.87
N ARG A 8 14.58 -10.46 -22.88
CA ARG A 8 14.48 -9.01 -22.67
C ARG A 8 13.20 -8.62 -21.95
N GLN A 9 12.06 -9.16 -22.36
CA GLN A 9 10.77 -8.85 -21.72
C GLN A 9 10.73 -9.30 -20.26
N ARG A 10 11.30 -10.47 -19.93
CA ARG A 10 11.43 -10.94 -18.54
C ARG A 10 12.37 -10.09 -17.71
N TYR A 11 13.48 -9.64 -18.30
CA TYR A 11 14.43 -8.75 -17.64
C TYR A 11 13.82 -7.37 -17.37
N GLU A 12 13.12 -6.79 -18.34
CA GLU A 12 12.42 -5.52 -18.18
C GLU A 12 11.28 -5.62 -17.17
N ALA A 13 10.53 -6.74 -17.14
CA ALA A 13 9.46 -6.97 -16.17
C ALA A 13 9.95 -7.29 -14.75
N ALA A 14 11.16 -7.84 -14.62
CA ALA A 14 11.80 -8.10 -13.33
C ALA A 14 12.62 -6.91 -12.84
N LYS A 15 12.74 -5.84 -13.63
CA LYS A 15 13.38 -4.61 -13.22
C LYS A 15 12.41 -3.88 -12.29
N ASP A 16 12.85 -3.65 -11.06
CA ASP A 16 12.07 -2.89 -10.10
C ASP A 16 11.74 -1.50 -10.66
N GLU A 17 10.53 -1.02 -10.37
CA GLU A 17 10.16 0.35 -10.66
C GLU A 17 10.98 1.27 -9.73
N GLU A 18 12.03 1.88 -10.30
CA GLU A 18 12.87 2.82 -9.60
C GLU A 18 12.28 4.23 -9.69
N PHE A 19 11.98 4.83 -8.54
CA PHE A 19 11.68 6.25 -8.47
C PHE A 19 12.97 7.06 -8.57
N THR A 20 12.94 8.19 -9.28
CA THR A 20 14.01 9.17 -9.13
C THR A 20 13.97 9.74 -7.72
N LEU A 21 15.10 10.25 -7.22
CA LEU A 21 15.14 10.93 -5.92
C LEU A 21 14.12 12.08 -5.85
N GLN A 22 13.94 12.82 -6.95
CA GLN A 22 12.99 13.94 -6.99
C GLN A 22 11.54 13.46 -6.86
N ASP A 23 11.18 12.35 -7.50
CA ASP A 23 9.84 11.76 -7.41
C ASP A 23 9.59 11.26 -5.98
N PHE A 24 10.56 10.58 -5.39
CA PHE A 24 10.51 10.13 -4.01
C PHE A 24 10.31 11.30 -3.04
N LEU A 25 11.10 12.37 -3.15
CA LEU A 25 10.97 13.55 -2.31
C LEU A 25 9.63 14.28 -2.52
N THR A 26 9.08 14.22 -3.74
CA THR A 26 7.75 14.79 -4.04
C THR A 26 6.65 14.01 -3.32
N ILE A 27 6.72 12.67 -3.31
CA ILE A 27 5.82 11.81 -2.53
C ILE A 27 5.95 12.15 -1.04
N CYS A 28 7.17 12.21 -0.51
CA CYS A 28 7.41 12.57 0.88
C CYS A 28 6.87 13.94 1.29
N ARG A 29 6.82 14.91 0.35
CA ARG A 29 6.23 16.22 0.58
C ARG A 29 4.70 16.17 0.66
N GLN A 30 4.08 15.32 -0.14
CA GLN A 30 2.62 15.22 -0.25
C GLN A 30 2.02 14.28 0.78
N ASP A 31 2.71 13.20 1.11
CA ASP A 31 2.25 12.16 2.02
C ASP A 31 3.29 11.86 3.11
N ARG A 32 2.90 12.12 4.35
CA ARG A 32 3.73 11.85 5.53
C ARG A 32 3.89 10.34 5.78
N SER A 33 2.99 9.51 5.26
CA SER A 33 3.07 8.04 5.36
C SER A 33 4.32 7.48 4.64
N ALA A 34 4.90 8.24 3.71
CA ALA A 34 6.14 7.87 3.04
C ALA A 34 7.30 7.67 4.03
N TYR A 35 7.30 8.41 5.15
CA TYR A 35 8.26 8.28 6.24
C TYR A 35 7.88 7.23 7.29
N ALA A 36 6.63 6.73 7.25
CA ALA A 36 6.12 5.82 8.26
C ALA A 36 6.82 4.47 8.18
N ASN A 37 7.17 3.93 9.34
CA ASN A 37 7.72 2.57 9.45
C ASN A 37 6.63 1.52 9.22
N ALA A 38 7.02 0.24 9.11
CA ALA A 38 6.08 -0.84 8.83
C ALA A 38 4.92 -0.95 9.84
N ALA A 39 5.19 -0.74 11.14
CA ALA A 39 4.16 -0.80 12.18
C ALA A 39 3.18 0.38 12.09
N GLU A 40 3.70 1.59 11.86
CA GLU A 40 2.87 2.79 11.68
C GLU A 40 1.95 2.68 10.46
N ARG A 41 2.46 2.12 9.34
CA ARG A 41 1.64 1.87 8.14
C ARG A 41 0.50 0.89 8.42
N LEU A 42 0.77 -0.15 9.22
CA LEU A 42 -0.28 -1.10 9.63
C LEU A 42 -1.34 -0.41 10.48
N LEU A 43 -0.95 0.45 11.43
CA LEU A 43 -1.90 1.21 12.24
C LEU A 43 -2.74 2.17 11.39
N MET A 44 -2.12 2.88 10.43
CA MET A 44 -2.84 3.73 9.48
C MET A 44 -3.85 2.93 8.64
N ALA A 45 -3.51 1.70 8.24
CA ALA A 45 -4.39 0.83 7.48
C ALA A 45 -5.55 0.24 8.32
N ILE A 46 -5.32 -0.03 9.61
CA ILE A 46 -6.37 -0.46 10.55
C ILE A 46 -7.37 0.68 10.78
N GLY A 47 -6.89 1.92 10.88
CA GLY A 47 -7.72 3.11 11.09
C GLY A 47 -8.25 3.21 12.51
N GLU A 48 -9.30 4.03 12.68
CA GLU A 48 -9.89 4.30 13.99
C GLU A 48 -11.03 3.32 14.31
N PRO A 49 -11.18 2.90 15.58
CA PRO A 49 -12.27 2.03 15.99
C PRO A 49 -13.61 2.77 15.91
N ASN A 50 -14.65 2.04 15.51
CA ASN A 50 -16.02 2.56 15.48
C ASN A 50 -16.84 1.92 16.61
N MET A 51 -17.54 2.75 17.38
CA MET A 51 -18.46 2.27 18.40
C MET A 51 -19.78 1.83 17.75
N VAL A 52 -20.20 0.59 18.04
CA VAL A 52 -21.43 0.00 17.51
C VAL A 52 -22.37 -0.32 18.67
N ASP A 53 -23.57 0.26 18.66
CA ASP A 53 -24.65 -0.09 19.61
C ASP A 53 -25.44 -1.29 19.07
N THR A 54 -25.11 -2.47 19.60
CA THR A 54 -25.75 -3.74 19.19
C THR A 54 -27.15 -3.94 19.77
N ALA A 55 -27.62 -3.08 20.69
CA ALA A 55 -28.96 -3.16 21.24
C ALA A 55 -30.04 -2.74 20.23
N GLN A 56 -29.69 -1.83 19.32
CA GLN A 56 -30.62 -1.32 18.29
C GLN A 56 -30.72 -2.24 17.07
N GLU A 57 -29.72 -3.11 16.86
CA GLU A 57 -29.66 -4.01 15.70
C GLU A 57 -29.37 -5.47 16.12
N PRO A 58 -30.41 -6.32 16.23
CA PRO A 58 -30.27 -7.71 16.64
C PRO A 58 -29.32 -8.56 15.77
N ARG A 59 -29.10 -8.15 14.51
CA ARG A 59 -28.17 -8.81 13.59
C ARG A 59 -26.71 -8.56 13.96
N LEU A 60 -26.41 -7.42 14.59
CA LEU A 60 -25.07 -7.05 15.05
C LEU A 60 -24.73 -7.64 16.42
N SER A 61 -25.69 -8.26 17.12
CA SER A 61 -25.47 -8.96 18.39
C SER A 61 -24.52 -10.17 18.29
N ARG A 62 -24.11 -10.56 17.07
CA ARG A 62 -23.19 -11.68 16.79
C ARG A 62 -21.81 -11.23 16.29
N LEU A 63 -21.55 -9.92 16.28
CA LEU A 63 -20.20 -9.36 16.12
C LEU A 63 -19.37 -9.61 17.38
#